data_AF-A0A538E8U6-F1
#
_entry.id   AF-A0A538E8U6-F1
#
_cell.length_a   1.000
_cell.length_b   1.000
_cell.length_c   1.000
_cell.angle_alpha   90.00
_cell.angle_beta   90.00
_cell.angle_gamma   90.00
#
_symmetry.space_group_name_H-M   'P 1'
#
loop_
_entity.id
_entity.type
_entity.pdbx_description
1 polymer ?
#
loop_
_entity_poly.entity_id
_entity_poly.type
_entity_poly.pdbx_seq_one_letter_code
_entity_poly.pdbx_strand_id
1 'polypeptide(L)' 'MISQEWKKSSKSGGNGGECVEVRRHDETIQVRDSKDPTGPILQFTAAEWMAFVGGARDGEFDV' A
#
# COMPACT_ATOMS: atom_id res chain seq x y z
N MET A 1 8.45 -8.23 15.57
CA MET A 1 9.36 -7.57 14.62
C MET A 1 8.55 -6.60 13.78
N ILE A 2 8.66 -5.30 14.06
CA ILE A 2 8.01 -4.24 13.30
C ILE A 2 8.90 -3.98 12.08
N SER A 3 8.54 -4.51 10.92
CA SER A 3 9.29 -4.24 9.69
C SER A 3 8.94 -2.82 9.22
N GLN A 4 9.87 -1.89 9.48
CA GLN A 4 9.81 -0.49 9.04
C GLN A 4 10.21 -0.29 7.57
N GLU A 5 10.57 -1.38 6.89
CA GLU A 5 11.07 -1.37 5.53
C GLU A 5 9.91 -1.38 4.52
N TRP A 6 10.08 -0.63 3.45
CA TRP A 6 9.14 -0.62 2.34
C TRP A 6 9.18 -1.94 1.59
N LYS A 7 8.03 -2.61 1.49
CA LYS A 7 7.86 -3.80 0.67
C LYS A 7 7.12 -3.43 -0.61
N LYS A 8 7.82 -3.61 -1.74
CA LYS A 8 7.23 -3.46 -3.07
C LYS A 8 6.32 -4.64 -3.40
N SER A 9 5.17 -4.38 -4.01
CA SER A 9 4.28 -5.43 -4.49
C SER A 9 4.97 -6.30 -5.55
N SER A 10 4.75 -7.62 -5.52
CA SER A 10 5.25 -8.55 -6.54
C SER A 10 4.51 -8.40 -7.88
N LYS A 11 3.38 -7.70 -7.89
CA LYS A 11 2.65 -7.32 -9.12
C LYS A 11 3.25 -6.08 -9.80
N SER A 12 4.21 -5.41 -9.15
CA SER A 12 4.91 -4.24 -9.67
C SER A 12 6.00 -4.57 -10.71
N GLY A 13 5.69 -5.40 -11.71
CA GLY A 13 6.64 -5.82 -12.75
C GLY A 13 5.97 -6.17 -14.09
N GLY A 14 6.69 -5.94 -15.19
CA GLY A 14 6.32 -6.43 -16.52
C GLY A 14 6.31 -5.39 -17.62
N ASN A 15 5.39 -4.41 -17.60
CA ASN A 15 5.14 -3.54 -18.77
C ASN A 15 4.54 -2.16 -18.40
N GLY A 16 5.17 -1.43 -17.47
CA GLY A 16 4.89 0.03 -17.38
C GLY A 16 3.90 0.48 -16.31
N GLY A 17 4.22 0.25 -15.04
CA GLY A 17 4.44 1.42 -14.20
C GLY A 17 3.46 1.78 -13.10
N GLU A 18 2.72 0.85 -12.51
CA GLU A 18 2.00 1.15 -11.26
C GLU A 18 2.65 0.36 -10.13
N CYS A 19 3.59 1.02 -9.44
CA CYS A 19 4.42 0.38 -8.44
C CYS A 19 4.00 0.87 -7.06
N VAL A 20 3.31 0.03 -6.29
CA VAL A 20 2.94 0.34 -4.90
C VAL A 20 3.93 -0.27 -3.92
N GLU A 21 4.30 0.50 -2.91
CA GLU A 21 5.10 0.08 -1.76
C GLU A 21 4.28 0.24 -0.47
N VAL A 22 4.39 -0.76 0.42
CA VAL A 22 3.69 -0.79 1.70
C VAL A 22 4.67 -1.07 2.83
N ARG A 23 4.51 -0.41 3.98
CA ARG A 23 5.22 -0.76 5.23
C ARG A 23 4.31 -0.66 6.44
N ARG A 24 4.71 -1.32 7.54
CA ARG A 24 4.18 -1.01 8.87
C ARG A 24 5.10 -0.02 9.56
N HIS A 25 4.56 1.08 10.06
CA HIS A 25 5.30 2.10 10.77
C HIS A 25 4.49 2.51 12.00
N ASP A 26 5.04 2.25 13.18
CA ASP A 26 4.33 2.36 14.46
C ASP A 26 2.99 1.60 14.43
N GLU A 27 1.89 2.28 14.73
CA GLU A 27 0.52 1.73 14.75
C GLU A 27 -0.20 1.87 13.40
N THR A 28 0.52 2.30 12.37
CA THR A 28 -0.05 2.58 11.03
C THR A 28 0.50 1.67 9.95
N ILE A 29 -0.30 1.52 8.90
CA ILE A 29 0.08 0.93 7.63
C ILE A 29 0.22 2.06 6.63
N GLN A 30 1.40 2.16 6.03
CA GLN A 30 1.73 3.25 5.12
C GLN A 30 1.82 2.73 3.69
N VAL A 31 1.25 3.46 2.75
CA VAL A 31 1.25 3.15 1.32
C VAL A 31 1.77 4.35 0.55
N ARG A 32 2.63 4.11 -0.45
CA ARG A 32 3.12 5.15 -1.35
C ARG A 32 3.30 4.64 -2.78
N ASP A 33 3.40 5.59 -3.70
CA ASP A 33 3.91 5.34 -5.05
C ASP A 33 5.43 5.12 -4.98
N SER A 34 5.88 3.99 -5.52
CA SER A 34 7.32 3.67 -5.60
C SER A 34 8.06 4.59 -6.57
N LYS A 35 7.35 5.23 -7.50
CA LYS A 35 7.92 6.17 -8.49
C LYS A 35 8.09 7.58 -7.94
N ASP A 36 7.37 7.92 -6.87
CA ASP A 36 7.52 9.17 -6.14
C ASP A 36 7.75 8.89 -4.64
N PRO A 37 8.94 8.39 -4.24
CA PRO A 37 9.23 8.05 -2.85
C PRO A 37 9.17 9.24 -1.88
N THR A 38 9.24 10.45 -2.41
CA THR A 38 9.17 11.73 -1.69
C THR A 38 7.77 12.35 -1.67
N GLY A 39 6.84 11.78 -2.44
CA GLY A 39 5.47 12.22 -2.54
C GLY A 39 4.64 11.86 -1.31
N PRO A 40 3.31 12.07 -1.39
CA PRO A 40 2.40 11.78 -0.29
C PRO A 40 2.43 10.31 0.15
N ILE A 41 2.36 10.09 1.46
CA ILE A 41 2.21 8.78 2.08
C ILE A 41 0.80 8.67 2.63
N LEU A 42 0.03 7.69 2.13
CA LEU A 42 -1.26 7.35 2.72
C LEU A 42 -1.03 6.54 3.99
N GLN A 43 -1.76 6.85 5.06
CA GLN A 43 -1.66 6.17 6.34
C GLN A 43 -3.01 5.61 6.74
N PHE A 44 -3.01 4.38 7.21
CA PHE A 44 -4.19 3.65 7.67
C PHE A 44 -3.93 3.10 9.06
N THR A 45 -4.94 3.13 9.93
CA THR A 45 -4.98 2.22 11.07
C THR A 45 -5.06 0.77 10.59
N ALA A 46 -4.78 -0.19 11.47
CA ALA A 46 -4.94 -1.61 11.13
C ALA A 46 -6.38 -1.96 10.71
N ALA A 47 -7.38 -1.34 11.35
CA ALA A 47 -8.80 -1.56 11.04
C ALA A 47 -9.17 -1.03 9.66
N GLU A 48 -8.78 0.21 9.35
CA GLU A 48 -9.02 0.81 8.03
C GLU A 48 -8.33 0.04 6.91
N TRP A 49 -7.10 -0.43 7.14
CA TRP A 49 -6.40 -1.26 6.15
C TRP A 49 -7.12 -2.58 5.86
N MET A 50 -7.63 -3.25 6.90
CA MET A 50 -8.41 -4.48 6.71
C MET A 50 -9.70 -4.21 5.93
N ALA A 51 -10.41 -3.13 6.25
CA ALA A 51 -11.61 -2.72 5.52
C ALA A 51 -11.29 -2.39 4.06
N PHE A 52 -10.25 -1.58 3.82
CA PHE A 52 -9.80 -1.20 2.47
C PHE A 52 -9.45 -2.42 1.61
N VAL A 53 -8.65 -3.36 2.15
CA VAL A 53 -8.29 -4.59 1.43
C VAL A 53 -9.51 -5.49 1.20
N GLY A 54 -10.47 -5.51 2.14
CA GLY A 54 -11.75 -6.20 1.98
C GLY A 54 -12.53 -5.64 0.79
N GLY A 55 -12.85 -4.35 0.81
CA GLY A 55 -13.59 -3.69 -0.28
C GLY A 55 -12.89 -3.81 -1.64
N ALA A 56 -11.57 -3.66 -1.69
CA ALA A 56 -10.80 -3.85 -2.93
C ALA A 56 -10.87 -5.29 -3.49
N ARG A 57 -11.01 -6.31 -2.63
CA ARG A 57 -11.20 -7.70 -3.08
C ARG A 57 -12.62 -7.96 -3.55
N ASP A 58 -13.59 -7.29 -2.95
CA ASP A 58 -15.01 -7.40 -3.27
C ASP A 58 -15.40 -6.57 -4.50
N GLY A 59 -14.44 -5.84 -5.10
CA GLY A 59 -14.65 -5.00 -6.28
C GLY A 59 -15.37 -3.68 -5.99
N GLU A 60 -15.40 -3.24 -4.73
CA GLU A 60 -16.09 -2.02 -4.29
C GLU A 60 -15.59 -0.76 -5.02
N PHE A 61 -14.35 -0.79 -5.49
CA PHE A 61 -13.68 0.34 -6.13
C PHE A 61 -13.44 0.14 -7.64
N ASP A 62 -14.03 -0.89 -8.25
CA ASP A 62 -13.93 -1.14 -9.68
C ASP A 62 -14.92 -0.21 -10.43
N VAL A 63 -14.43 0.97 -10.84
CA VAL A 63 -15.18 2.00 -11.58
C VAL A 63 -14.91 2.00 -13.08
#